data_AF-A0A2E7JD77-F1
#
_entry.id   AF-A0A2E7JD77-F1
#
_cell.length_a   1.000
_cell.length_b   1.000
_cell.length_c   1.000
_cell.angle_alpha   90.00
_cell.angle_beta   90.00
_cell.angle_gamma   90.00
#
_symmetry.space_group_name_H-M   'P 1'
#
loop_
_entity.id
_entity.type
_entity.pdbx_description
1 polymer ?
#
loop_
_entity_poly.entity_id
_entity_poly.type
_entity_poly.pdbx_seq_one_letter_code
_entity_poly.pdbx_strand_id
1 'polypeptide(L)'
;MAPNLYAPYLAFQKSLIRERRSAAAANRAKVARIISDEDEEGRLALQEYVTASGRSKDIDLITLPSVPQHTVPLSEERRKKYIRHLETEMAEAVGCEDVSELPHDQHYTLIDRRITQDAFLAENPELARRSDAFCEICRGGCCMKGGDSAYVSAVMLRRQLDADPELTPESLLSAYIGSIPETAIDGGCINQGEAGCGLPRDMRSDVCNHFLCEPVRDYQAKSAETNAISDVFVVQRSNHQWNRFASESANALVACYLVDDVGYHEVSNAHETLIGEQDVSRREKG
;
A
#
# COMPACT_ATOMS: atom_id res chain seq x y z
N MET A 1 23.85 36.77 -35.57
CA MET A 1 22.82 35.74 -35.33
C MET A 1 21.58 36.44 -34.83
N ALA A 2 20.45 36.33 -35.54
CA ALA A 2 19.28 37.18 -35.32
C ALA A 2 18.47 36.72 -34.08
N PRO A 3 18.41 37.50 -32.99
CA PRO A 3 17.67 37.13 -31.77
C PRO A 3 16.15 36.96 -31.97
N ASN A 4 15.60 37.49 -33.07
CA ASN A 4 14.17 37.44 -33.37
C ASN A 4 13.64 36.06 -33.83
N LEU A 5 14.51 35.13 -34.24
CA LEU A 5 14.07 33.78 -34.64
C LEU A 5 13.67 32.90 -33.43
N TYR A 6 14.17 33.23 -32.23
CA TYR A 6 13.90 32.46 -31.01
C TYR A 6 12.75 33.03 -30.16
N ALA A 7 12.26 34.23 -30.48
CA ALA A 7 11.22 34.89 -29.69
C ALA A 7 9.88 34.10 -29.65
N PRO A 8 9.37 33.53 -30.76
CA PRO A 8 8.15 32.72 -30.72
C PRO A 8 8.33 31.42 -29.93
N TYR A 9 9.49 30.77 -30.06
CA TYR A 9 9.83 29.57 -29.30
C TYR A 9 9.90 29.87 -27.79
N LEU A 10 10.55 30.96 -27.40
CA LEU A 10 10.64 31.38 -26.00
C LEU A 10 9.26 31.74 -25.43
N ALA A 11 8.39 32.38 -26.21
CA ALA A 11 7.02 32.69 -25.80
C ALA A 11 6.19 31.41 -25.56
N PHE A 12 6.31 30.43 -26.46
CA PHE A 12 5.67 29.12 -26.30
C PHE A 12 6.20 28.34 -25.08
N GLN A 13 7.52 28.32 -24.86
CA GLN A 13 8.08 27.70 -23.65
C GLN A 13 7.61 28.40 -22.37
N LYS A 14 7.51 29.74 -22.37
CA LYS A 14 6.96 30.50 -21.23
C LYS A 14 5.49 30.17 -20.98
N SER A 15 4.66 30.00 -22.02
CA SER A 15 3.26 29.60 -21.85
C SER A 15 3.14 28.19 -21.28
N LEU A 16 3.92 27.23 -21.79
CA LEU A 16 3.96 25.86 -21.25
C LEU A 16 4.39 25.83 -19.77
N ILE A 17 5.40 26.61 -19.39
CA ILE A 17 5.84 26.71 -17.99
C ILE A 17 4.73 27.28 -17.10
N ARG A 18 4.02 28.32 -17.56
CA ARG A 18 2.90 28.92 -16.81
C ARG A 18 1.75 27.93 -16.64
N GLU A 19 1.39 27.22 -17.70
CA GLU A 19 0.34 26.21 -17.69
C GLU A 19 0.69 25.07 -16.72
N ARG A 20 1.90 24.51 -16.81
CA ARG A 20 2.40 23.48 -15.88
C ARG A 20 2.40 23.97 -14.43
N ARG A 21 2.79 25.21 -14.17
CA ARG A 21 2.76 25.81 -12.83
C ARG A 21 1.34 25.95 -12.30
N SER A 22 0.41 26.41 -13.13
CA SER A 22 -1.00 26.54 -12.79
C SER A 22 -1.62 25.18 -12.50
N ALA A 23 -1.41 24.19 -13.37
CA ALA A 23 -1.87 22.82 -13.16
C ALA A 23 -1.28 22.20 -11.88
N ALA A 24 0.02 22.40 -11.62
CA ALA A 24 0.65 21.91 -10.40
C ALA A 24 0.10 22.61 -9.14
N ALA A 25 -0.20 23.91 -9.21
CA ALA A 25 -0.82 24.64 -8.10
C ALA A 25 -2.24 24.17 -7.82
N ALA A 26 -3.05 23.99 -8.87
CA ALA A 26 -4.40 23.43 -8.75
C ALA A 26 -4.38 22.02 -8.17
N ASN A 27 -3.43 21.17 -8.62
CA ASN A 27 -3.24 19.84 -8.07
C ASN A 27 -2.85 19.87 -6.58
N ARG A 28 -1.91 20.74 -6.17
CA ARG A 28 -1.55 20.90 -4.75
C ARG A 28 -2.73 21.33 -3.89
N ALA A 29 -3.54 22.28 -4.37
CA ALA A 29 -4.73 22.73 -3.65
C ALA A 29 -5.78 21.61 -3.52
N LYS A 30 -5.98 20.82 -4.59
CA LYS A 30 -6.84 19.63 -4.57
C LYS A 30 -6.35 18.61 -3.53
N VAL A 31 -5.06 18.26 -3.55
CA VAL A 31 -4.48 17.29 -2.59
C VAL A 31 -4.63 17.80 -1.16
N ALA A 32 -4.32 19.08 -0.90
CA ALA A 32 -4.45 19.66 0.44
C ALA A 32 -5.89 19.64 0.95
N ARG A 33 -6.88 19.91 0.09
CA ARG A 33 -8.29 19.81 0.44
C ARG A 33 -8.67 18.38 0.81
N ILE A 34 -8.30 17.40 -0.03
CA ILE A 34 -8.59 15.98 0.24
C ILE A 34 -8.01 15.56 1.60
N ILE A 35 -6.75 15.91 1.90
CA ILE A 35 -6.12 15.59 3.19
C ILE A 35 -6.89 16.25 4.35
N SER A 36 -7.26 17.53 4.22
CA SER A 36 -8.03 18.23 5.26
C SER A 36 -9.40 17.62 5.51
N ASP A 37 -10.11 17.22 4.44
CA ASP A 37 -11.41 16.57 4.54
C ASP A 37 -11.26 15.18 5.17
N GLU A 38 -10.19 14.45 4.83
CA GLU A 38 -9.90 13.13 5.39
C GLU A 38 -9.66 13.18 6.91
N ASP A 39 -8.85 14.14 7.35
CA ASP A 39 -8.50 14.34 8.76
C ASP A 39 -9.75 14.71 9.58
N GLU A 40 -10.60 15.60 9.05
CA GLU A 40 -11.82 16.03 9.74
C GLU A 40 -12.85 14.90 9.84
N GLU A 41 -13.13 14.20 8.73
CA GLU A 41 -14.03 13.03 8.75
C GLU A 41 -13.54 11.95 9.72
N GLY A 42 -12.23 11.66 9.72
CA GLY A 42 -11.67 10.66 10.62
C GLY A 42 -11.77 11.06 12.09
N ARG A 43 -11.52 12.34 12.40
CA ARG A 43 -11.67 12.89 13.75
C ARG A 43 -13.12 12.83 14.23
N LEU A 44 -14.09 13.14 13.37
CA LEU A 44 -15.51 13.04 13.68
C LEU A 44 -15.93 11.59 13.96
N ALA A 45 -15.51 10.65 13.10
CA ALA A 45 -15.79 9.22 13.30
C ALA A 45 -15.21 8.69 14.62
N LEU A 46 -13.98 9.07 14.98
CA LEU A 46 -13.38 8.72 16.26
C LEU A 46 -14.14 9.34 17.44
N GLN A 47 -14.54 10.61 17.34
CA GLN A 47 -15.29 11.29 18.40
C GLN A 47 -16.64 10.62 18.65
N GLU A 48 -17.35 10.23 17.59
CA GLU A 48 -18.60 9.47 17.68
C GLU A 48 -18.37 8.12 18.38
N TYR A 49 -17.34 7.38 17.99
CA TYR A 49 -16.97 6.12 18.63
C TYR A 49 -16.66 6.28 20.12
N VAL A 50 -15.83 7.26 20.48
CA VAL A 50 -15.44 7.57 21.87
C VAL A 50 -16.68 7.90 22.70
N THR A 51 -17.59 8.71 22.16
CA THR A 51 -18.83 9.10 22.83
C THR A 51 -19.75 7.90 23.05
N ALA A 52 -19.91 7.04 22.04
CA ALA A 52 -20.79 5.87 22.11
C ALA A 52 -20.24 4.75 23.00
N SER A 53 -18.92 4.55 23.00
CA SER A 53 -18.26 3.49 23.76
C SER A 53 -17.93 3.87 25.20
N GLY A 54 -17.89 5.17 25.52
CA GLY A 54 -17.44 5.67 26.83
C GLY A 54 -15.95 5.45 27.09
N ARG A 55 -15.15 5.06 26.09
CA ARG A 55 -13.70 4.90 26.21
C ARG A 55 -13.04 6.28 26.28
N SER A 56 -12.25 6.54 27.32
CA SER A 56 -11.51 7.80 27.49
C SER A 56 -10.01 7.69 27.17
N LYS A 57 -9.57 6.62 26.49
CA LYS A 57 -8.14 6.38 26.24
C LYS A 57 -7.60 7.28 25.13
N ASP A 58 -6.30 7.55 25.17
CA ASP A 58 -5.52 8.07 24.04
C ASP A 58 -5.54 7.02 22.91
N ILE A 59 -6.49 7.17 21.99
CA ILE A 59 -6.66 6.33 20.80
C ILE A 59 -6.03 7.05 19.61
N ASP A 60 -5.12 6.38 18.92
CA ASP A 60 -4.52 6.92 17.70
C ASP A 60 -5.46 6.76 16.52
N LEU A 61 -5.48 7.76 15.63
CA LEU A 61 -6.25 7.75 14.41
C LEU A 61 -5.33 7.49 13.22
N ILE A 62 -5.61 6.45 12.45
CA ILE A 62 -4.94 6.21 11.17
C ILE A 62 -5.97 6.01 10.05
N THR A 63 -5.60 6.41 8.84
CA THR A 63 -6.41 6.17 7.64
C THR A 63 -5.75 5.10 6.79
N LEU A 64 -6.50 4.05 6.42
CA LEU A 64 -6.00 2.97 5.56
C LEU A 64 -6.79 2.90 4.25
N PRO A 65 -6.13 2.56 3.13
CA PRO A 65 -6.83 2.20 1.90
C PRO A 65 -7.66 0.92 2.08
N SER A 66 -8.63 0.71 1.19
CA SER A 66 -9.27 -0.58 0.96
C SER A 66 -9.00 -1.04 -0.45
N VAL A 67 -8.61 -2.29 -0.60
CA VAL A 67 -8.62 -2.93 -1.91
C VAL A 67 -10.09 -3.18 -2.31
N PRO A 68 -10.46 -2.97 -3.59
CA PRO A 68 -11.77 -3.37 -4.07
C PRO A 68 -12.03 -4.84 -3.69
N GLN A 69 -13.13 -5.13 -3.00
CA GLN A 69 -13.47 -6.49 -2.56
C GLN A 69 -13.85 -7.42 -3.73
N HIS A 70 -13.61 -7.02 -4.96
CA HIS A 70 -13.95 -7.78 -6.15
C HIS A 70 -12.77 -8.67 -6.57
N THR A 71 -12.90 -9.96 -6.27
CA THR A 71 -12.05 -11.00 -6.83
C THR A 71 -12.60 -11.50 -8.15
N VAL A 72 -11.70 -11.85 -9.07
CA VAL A 72 -12.02 -12.46 -10.36
C VAL A 72 -11.23 -13.76 -10.52
N PRO A 73 -11.76 -14.75 -11.25
CA PRO A 73 -10.98 -15.92 -11.66
C PRO A 73 -9.71 -15.48 -12.37
N LEU A 74 -8.55 -16.03 -11.97
CA LEU A 74 -7.30 -15.65 -12.57
C LEU A 74 -7.23 -16.17 -14.01
N SER A 75 -7.14 -15.25 -14.98
CA SER A 75 -7.01 -15.63 -16.38
C SER A 75 -5.72 -16.41 -16.65
N GLU A 76 -5.76 -17.38 -17.55
CA GLU A 76 -4.57 -18.10 -17.99
C GLU A 76 -3.47 -17.18 -18.51
N GLU A 77 -3.83 -16.07 -19.18
CA GLU A 77 -2.87 -15.14 -19.74
C GLU A 77 -2.05 -14.42 -18.67
N ARG A 78 -2.69 -13.95 -17.59
CA ARG A 78 -1.99 -13.39 -16.42
C ARG A 78 -1.07 -14.43 -15.78
N ARG A 79 -1.56 -15.67 -15.61
CA ARG A 79 -0.76 -16.78 -15.07
C ARG A 79 0.49 -17.04 -15.91
N LYS A 80 0.34 -17.12 -17.23
CA LYS A 80 1.46 -17.31 -18.18
C LYS A 80 2.47 -16.16 -18.12
N LYS A 81 2.00 -14.91 -18.03
CA LYS A 81 2.88 -13.74 -17.90
C LYS A 81 3.74 -13.80 -16.64
N TYR A 82 3.13 -14.13 -15.50
CA TYR A 82 3.86 -14.23 -14.25
C TYR A 82 4.85 -15.40 -14.25
N ILE A 83 4.47 -16.57 -14.76
CA ILE A 83 5.39 -17.69 -14.90
C ILE A 83 6.58 -17.31 -15.77
N ARG A 84 6.35 -16.68 -16.92
CA ARG A 84 7.43 -16.19 -17.79
C ARG A 84 8.31 -15.16 -17.10
N HIS A 85 7.71 -14.25 -16.32
CA HIS A 85 8.43 -13.27 -15.52
C HIS A 85 9.37 -13.96 -14.54
N LEU A 86 8.84 -14.88 -13.73
CA LEU A 86 9.63 -15.66 -12.78
C LEU A 86 10.76 -16.46 -13.44
N GLU A 87 10.48 -17.12 -14.58
CA GLU A 87 11.50 -17.86 -15.33
C GLU A 87 12.62 -16.93 -15.83
N THR A 88 12.27 -15.72 -16.27
CA THR A 88 13.24 -14.72 -16.75
C THR A 88 14.13 -14.23 -15.60
N GLU A 89 13.51 -13.79 -14.50
CA GLU A 89 14.24 -13.32 -13.31
C GLU A 89 15.09 -14.44 -12.68
N MET A 90 14.59 -15.68 -12.69
CA MET A 90 15.34 -16.84 -12.18
C MET A 90 16.55 -17.16 -13.06
N ALA A 91 16.40 -17.11 -14.39
CA ALA A 91 17.51 -17.33 -15.30
C ALA A 91 18.62 -16.28 -15.11
N GLU A 92 18.25 -15.02 -14.85
CA GLU A 92 19.19 -13.97 -14.53
C GLU A 92 19.86 -14.20 -13.16
N ALA A 93 19.10 -14.60 -12.14
CA ALA A 93 19.61 -14.90 -10.80
C ALA A 93 20.60 -16.08 -10.76
N VAL A 94 20.37 -17.13 -11.55
CA VAL A 94 21.27 -18.30 -11.66
C VAL A 94 22.48 -17.99 -12.55
N GLY A 95 22.35 -17.03 -13.47
CA GLY A 95 23.42 -16.61 -14.39
C GLY A 95 24.55 -15.82 -13.73
N CYS A 96 24.35 -15.32 -12.51
CA CYS A 96 25.37 -14.63 -11.71
C CYS A 96 25.85 -15.50 -10.55
N GLU A 97 27.11 -15.34 -10.13
CA GLU A 97 27.64 -16.01 -8.93
C GLU A 97 27.29 -15.25 -7.64
N ASP A 98 27.17 -13.93 -7.72
CA ASP A 98 26.91 -13.04 -6.58
C ASP A 98 25.86 -11.99 -6.94
N VAL A 99 25.06 -11.60 -5.94
CA VAL A 99 24.00 -10.59 -6.12
C VAL A 99 24.56 -9.26 -6.63
N SER A 100 25.80 -8.88 -6.35
CA SER A 100 26.40 -7.62 -6.82
C SER A 100 26.62 -7.53 -8.33
N GLU A 101 26.55 -8.66 -9.04
CA GLU A 101 26.64 -8.71 -10.51
C GLU A 101 25.32 -8.34 -11.21
N LEU A 102 24.20 -8.38 -10.46
CA LEU A 102 22.88 -8.08 -10.99
C LEU A 102 22.66 -6.56 -11.11
N PRO A 103 21.78 -6.11 -12.03
CA PRO A 103 21.40 -4.70 -12.12
C PRO A 103 20.85 -4.17 -10.79
N HIS A 104 21.37 -3.02 -10.37
CA HIS A 104 20.93 -2.39 -9.12
C HIS A 104 19.49 -1.90 -9.22
N ASP A 105 18.58 -2.61 -8.56
CA ASP A 105 17.17 -2.27 -8.47
C ASP A 105 16.80 -1.72 -7.07
N GLN A 106 15.51 -1.47 -6.86
CA GLN A 106 15.00 -0.99 -5.57
C GLN A 106 15.29 -1.94 -4.39
N HIS A 107 15.47 -3.23 -4.65
CA HIS A 107 15.57 -4.25 -3.63
C HIS A 107 16.92 -4.26 -2.89
N TYR A 108 17.98 -3.71 -3.48
CA TYR A 108 19.24 -3.47 -2.76
C TYR A 108 19.09 -2.47 -1.62
N THR A 109 18.24 -1.45 -1.79
CA THR A 109 18.03 -0.45 -0.74
C THR A 109 16.97 -0.86 0.27
N LEU A 110 16.02 -1.70 -0.16
CA LEU A 110 14.90 -2.12 0.67
C LEU A 110 15.26 -3.28 1.60
N ILE A 111 16.28 -4.08 1.28
CA ILE A 111 16.68 -5.21 2.12
C ILE A 111 17.17 -4.79 3.51
N ASP A 112 18.04 -3.78 3.59
CA ASP A 112 18.56 -3.29 4.88
C ASP A 112 17.42 -2.74 5.73
N ARG A 113 16.46 -2.05 5.08
CA ARG A 113 15.27 -1.52 5.75
C ARG A 113 14.38 -2.64 6.25
N ARG A 114 14.17 -3.68 5.44
CA ARG A 114 13.42 -4.88 5.81
C ARG A 114 14.06 -5.57 7.00
N ILE A 115 15.36 -5.86 6.95
CA ILE A 115 16.09 -6.52 8.05
C ILE A 115 15.95 -5.71 9.35
N THR A 116 16.16 -4.40 9.26
CA THR A 116 16.00 -3.50 10.42
C THR A 116 14.58 -3.54 10.98
N GLN A 117 13.57 -3.51 10.10
CA GLN A 117 12.17 -3.54 10.50
C GLN A 117 11.75 -4.89 11.07
N ASP A 118 12.16 -6.01 10.46
CA ASP A 118 11.87 -7.35 10.94
C ASP A 118 12.52 -7.59 12.32
N ALA A 119 13.75 -7.12 12.54
CA ALA A 119 14.39 -7.16 13.85
C ALA A 119 13.64 -6.32 14.90
N PHE A 120 13.27 -5.09 14.55
CA PHE A 120 12.49 -4.21 15.43
C PHE A 120 11.14 -4.82 15.80
N LEU A 121 10.42 -5.42 14.85
CA LEU A 121 9.13 -6.05 15.11
C LEU A 121 9.28 -7.37 15.90
N ALA A 122 10.36 -8.11 15.70
CA ALA A 122 10.67 -9.30 16.50
C ALA A 122 10.92 -8.95 17.98
N GLU A 123 11.55 -7.80 18.25
CA GLU A 123 11.72 -7.25 19.60
C GLU A 123 10.43 -6.68 20.19
N ASN A 124 9.43 -6.37 19.35
CA ASN A 124 8.15 -5.76 19.75
C ASN A 124 6.94 -6.58 19.25
N PRO A 125 6.66 -7.78 19.81
CA PRO A 125 5.64 -8.68 19.27
C PRO A 125 4.21 -8.13 19.26
N GLU A 126 3.86 -7.26 20.20
CA GLU A 126 2.55 -6.60 20.21
C GLU A 126 2.41 -5.62 19.04
N LEU A 127 3.45 -4.82 18.78
CA LEU A 127 3.49 -3.89 17.64
C LEU A 127 3.48 -4.65 16.30
N ALA A 128 4.14 -5.81 16.24
CA ALA A 128 4.07 -6.71 15.10
C ALA A 128 2.62 -7.17 14.84
N ARG A 129 1.91 -7.64 15.86
CA ARG A 129 0.48 -8.02 15.73
C ARG A 129 -0.40 -6.86 15.28
N ARG A 130 -0.18 -5.64 15.79
CA ARG A 130 -0.93 -4.45 15.32
C ARG A 130 -0.64 -4.17 13.83
N SER A 131 0.62 -4.29 13.44
CA SER A 131 1.07 -4.07 12.06
C SER A 131 0.44 -5.06 11.07
N ASP A 132 0.35 -6.33 11.47
CA ASP A 132 -0.32 -7.37 10.67
C ASP A 132 -1.83 -7.09 10.57
N ALA A 133 -2.49 -6.68 11.66
CA ALA A 133 -3.90 -6.31 11.65
C ALA A 133 -4.20 -5.16 10.67
N PHE A 134 -3.34 -4.13 10.59
CA PHE A 134 -3.51 -3.06 9.60
C PHE A 134 -3.43 -3.58 8.15
N CYS A 135 -2.55 -4.55 7.89
CA CYS A 135 -2.41 -5.16 6.58
C CYS A 135 -3.63 -6.01 6.20
N GLU A 136 -4.19 -6.74 7.17
CA GLU A 136 -5.44 -7.48 7.00
C GLU A 136 -6.62 -6.56 6.73
N ILE A 137 -6.74 -5.46 7.49
CA ILE A 137 -7.80 -4.46 7.29
C ILE A 137 -7.73 -3.90 5.87
N CYS A 138 -6.56 -3.42 5.42
CA CYS A 138 -6.43 -2.82 4.09
C CYS A 138 -6.42 -3.85 2.93
N ARG A 139 -6.24 -5.14 3.24
CA ARG A 139 -6.12 -6.26 2.30
C ARG A 139 -5.08 -6.07 1.19
N GLY A 140 -4.04 -5.27 1.44
CA GLY A 140 -2.97 -5.00 0.47
C GLY A 140 -3.25 -3.82 -0.47
N GLY A 141 -3.81 -2.71 0.03
CA GLY A 141 -4.03 -1.48 -0.76
C GLY A 141 -2.77 -0.91 -1.43
N CYS A 142 -1.58 -1.20 -0.88
CA CYS A 142 -0.29 -0.87 -1.48
C CYS A 142 0.12 -1.82 -2.63
N CYS A 143 -0.36 -3.07 -2.62
CA CYS A 143 0.02 -4.14 -3.55
C CYS A 143 -0.60 -3.99 -4.95
N MET A 144 -1.54 -3.06 -5.15
CA MET A 144 -2.28 -2.87 -6.41
C MET A 144 -1.39 -2.62 -7.64
N LYS A 145 -0.16 -2.12 -7.47
CA LYS A 145 0.80 -1.91 -8.58
C LYS A 145 1.70 -3.11 -8.89
N GLY A 146 1.60 -4.20 -8.12
CA GLY A 146 2.42 -5.40 -8.31
C GLY A 146 2.10 -6.15 -9.62
N GLY A 147 0.88 -6.00 -10.13
CA GLY A 147 0.46 -6.57 -11.41
C GLY A 147 0.84 -8.05 -11.57
N ASP A 148 1.32 -8.41 -12.75
CA ASP A 148 1.70 -9.79 -13.09
C ASP A 148 3.18 -10.10 -12.80
N SER A 149 3.92 -9.23 -12.11
CA SER A 149 5.30 -9.47 -11.69
C SER A 149 5.47 -9.59 -10.18
N ALA A 150 4.49 -9.12 -9.40
CA ALA A 150 4.50 -9.09 -7.94
C ALA A 150 5.74 -8.41 -7.31
N TYR A 151 6.41 -7.54 -8.08
CA TYR A 151 7.71 -6.96 -7.75
C TYR A 151 8.80 -8.01 -7.43
N VAL A 152 8.68 -9.23 -7.97
CA VAL A 152 9.75 -10.22 -7.86
C VAL A 152 10.85 -9.85 -8.84
N SER A 153 12.10 -9.88 -8.40
CA SER A 153 13.28 -9.62 -9.23
C SER A 153 14.39 -10.65 -9.01
N ALA A 154 15.32 -10.74 -9.97
CA ALA A 154 16.48 -11.61 -9.92
C ALA A 154 17.31 -11.39 -8.65
N VAL A 155 17.45 -10.14 -8.21
CA VAL A 155 18.16 -9.74 -6.99
C VAL A 155 17.58 -10.43 -5.76
N MET A 156 16.25 -10.54 -5.67
CA MET A 156 15.60 -11.25 -4.56
C MET A 156 15.73 -12.77 -4.67
N LEU A 157 15.60 -13.32 -5.87
CA LEU A 157 15.68 -14.76 -6.09
C LEU A 157 17.10 -15.28 -5.79
N ARG A 158 18.13 -14.55 -6.25
CA ARG A 158 19.53 -14.86 -5.95
C ARG A 158 19.79 -14.87 -4.45
N ARG A 159 19.31 -13.86 -3.73
CA ARG A 159 19.44 -13.79 -2.25
C ARG A 159 18.77 -14.96 -1.53
N GLN A 160 17.64 -15.47 -2.03
CA GLN A 160 17.00 -16.64 -1.45
C GLN A 160 17.82 -17.91 -1.69
N LEU A 161 18.37 -18.08 -2.89
CA LEU A 161 19.28 -19.19 -3.20
C LEU A 161 20.57 -19.13 -2.36
N ASP A 162 21.10 -17.93 -2.12
CA ASP A 162 22.30 -17.73 -1.28
C ASP A 162 22.05 -18.03 0.20
N ALA A 163 20.83 -17.75 0.68
CA ALA A 163 20.46 -17.95 2.08
C ALA A 163 20.23 -19.42 2.43
N ASP A 164 19.88 -20.26 1.47
CA ASP A 164 19.60 -21.69 1.66
C ASP A 164 20.29 -22.54 0.57
N PRO A 165 21.45 -23.15 0.86
CA PRO A 165 22.17 -24.00 -0.09
C PRO A 165 21.43 -25.26 -0.54
N GLU A 166 20.38 -25.70 0.16
CA GLU A 166 19.55 -26.84 -0.24
C GLU A 166 18.42 -26.43 -1.20
N LEU A 167 18.14 -25.12 -1.31
CA LEU A 167 17.12 -24.59 -2.19
C LEU A 167 17.59 -24.59 -3.64
N THR A 168 16.86 -25.28 -4.52
CA THR A 168 17.16 -25.27 -5.96
C THR A 168 16.35 -24.20 -6.68
N PRO A 169 16.84 -23.66 -7.81
CA PRO A 169 16.08 -22.74 -8.64
C PRO A 169 14.68 -23.28 -9.02
N GLU A 170 14.59 -24.57 -9.34
CA GLU A 170 13.34 -25.22 -9.74
C GLU A 170 12.37 -25.35 -8.56
N SER A 171 12.86 -25.66 -7.36
CA SER A 171 12.01 -25.77 -6.18
C SER A 171 11.49 -24.40 -5.74
N LEU A 172 12.32 -23.36 -5.79
CA LEU A 172 11.90 -21.99 -5.51
C LEU A 172 10.87 -21.49 -6.54
N LEU A 173 11.10 -21.72 -7.83
CA LEU A 173 10.15 -21.37 -8.88
C LEU A 173 8.80 -22.10 -8.67
N SER A 174 8.85 -23.39 -8.37
CA SER A 174 7.67 -24.20 -8.09
C SER A 174 6.88 -23.68 -6.89
N ALA A 175 7.57 -23.25 -5.83
CA ALA A 175 6.94 -22.61 -4.67
C ALA A 175 6.18 -21.34 -5.06
N TYR A 176 6.80 -20.44 -5.84
CA TYR A 176 6.13 -19.21 -6.32
C TYR A 176 4.92 -19.52 -7.20
N ILE A 177 5.01 -20.52 -8.08
CA ILE A 177 3.90 -20.93 -8.96
C ILE A 177 2.77 -21.59 -8.18
N GLY A 178 3.11 -22.37 -7.15
CA GLY A 178 2.16 -23.02 -6.25
C GLY A 178 1.37 -22.03 -5.37
N SER A 179 1.94 -20.85 -5.10
CA SER A 179 1.29 -19.76 -4.36
C SER A 179 0.33 -18.90 -5.18
N ILE A 180 0.19 -19.15 -6.49
CA ILE A 180 -0.75 -18.41 -7.34
C ILE A 180 -2.20 -18.80 -6.95
N PRO A 181 -3.05 -17.85 -6.52
CA PRO A 181 -4.41 -18.17 -6.13
C PRO A 181 -5.31 -18.44 -7.35
N GLU A 182 -6.39 -19.22 -7.15
CA GLU A 182 -7.39 -19.48 -8.19
C GLU A 182 -8.18 -18.20 -8.57
N THR A 183 -8.42 -17.34 -7.58
CA THR A 183 -9.03 -16.03 -7.74
C THR A 183 -8.10 -14.95 -7.22
N ALA A 184 -8.00 -13.85 -7.95
CA ALA A 184 -7.17 -12.72 -7.58
C ALA A 184 -8.00 -11.43 -7.54
N ILE A 185 -7.56 -10.45 -6.77
CA ILE A 185 -8.12 -9.11 -6.78
C ILE A 185 -8.04 -8.53 -8.20
N ASP A 186 -9.17 -7.98 -8.67
CA ASP A 186 -9.22 -7.36 -9.99
C ASP A 186 -8.30 -6.14 -10.07
N GLY A 187 -7.48 -6.09 -11.13
CA GLY A 187 -6.45 -5.07 -11.31
C GLY A 187 -5.32 -5.09 -10.26
N GLY A 188 -5.31 -6.04 -9.33
CA GLY A 188 -4.31 -6.16 -8.26
C GLY A 188 -3.08 -7.00 -8.63
N CYS A 189 -2.21 -7.20 -7.65
CA CYS A 189 -1.07 -8.13 -7.76
C CYS A 189 -1.57 -9.57 -7.98
N ILE A 190 -0.87 -10.34 -8.81
CA ILE A 190 -1.27 -11.71 -9.14
C ILE A 190 -1.35 -12.65 -7.93
N ASN A 191 -0.53 -12.40 -6.90
CA ASN A 191 -0.51 -13.20 -5.67
C ASN A 191 -1.52 -12.71 -4.61
N GLN A 192 -2.38 -11.73 -4.94
CA GLN A 192 -3.32 -11.13 -4.00
C GLN A 192 -4.70 -11.76 -4.18
N GLY A 193 -5.07 -12.65 -3.26
CA GLY A 193 -6.39 -13.28 -3.19
C GLY A 193 -7.31 -12.60 -2.17
N GLU A 194 -8.46 -13.22 -1.91
CA GLU A 194 -9.47 -12.71 -0.96
C GLU A 194 -8.94 -12.63 0.48
N ALA A 195 -8.18 -13.64 0.90
CA ALA A 195 -7.57 -13.72 2.24
C ALA A 195 -6.25 -12.95 2.36
N GLY A 196 -5.89 -12.13 1.35
CA GLY A 196 -4.62 -11.43 1.29
C GLY A 196 -3.61 -12.11 0.37
N CYS A 197 -2.31 -11.94 0.66
CA CYS A 197 -1.26 -12.43 -0.22
C CYS A 197 -1.05 -13.95 -0.06
N GLY A 198 -1.15 -14.69 -1.16
CA GLY A 198 -0.89 -16.15 -1.22
C GLY A 198 0.58 -16.52 -1.08
N LEU A 199 1.50 -15.55 -1.14
CA LEU A 199 2.90 -15.78 -0.81
C LEU A 199 3.12 -15.69 0.71
N PRO A 200 3.89 -16.63 1.29
CA PRO A 200 4.39 -16.48 2.66
C PRO A 200 5.32 -15.26 2.75
N ARG A 201 5.44 -14.70 3.95
CA ARG A 201 6.09 -13.39 4.17
C ARG A 201 7.53 -13.36 3.67
N ASP A 202 8.29 -14.41 3.90
CA ASP A 202 9.67 -14.60 3.44
C ASP A 202 9.83 -14.57 1.91
N MET A 203 8.83 -15.06 1.17
CA MET A 203 8.82 -15.05 -0.30
C MET A 203 8.26 -13.75 -0.91
N ARG A 204 7.61 -12.91 -0.11
CA ARG A 204 7.12 -11.60 -0.57
C ARG A 204 8.30 -10.69 -0.92
N SER A 205 8.07 -9.81 -1.88
CA SER A 205 9.08 -8.84 -2.27
C SER A 205 9.43 -7.86 -1.16
N ASP A 206 10.66 -7.33 -1.20
CA ASP A 206 11.09 -6.33 -0.20
C ASP A 206 10.16 -5.09 -0.23
N VAL A 207 9.59 -4.77 -1.40
CA VAL A 207 8.54 -3.74 -1.57
C VAL A 207 7.28 -4.09 -0.76
N CYS A 208 6.83 -5.34 -0.83
CA CYS A 208 5.66 -5.82 -0.10
C CYS A 208 5.93 -5.89 1.41
N ASN A 209 7.11 -6.37 1.81
CA ASN A 209 7.47 -6.59 3.21
C ASN A 209 7.79 -5.31 3.97
N HIS A 210 8.22 -4.25 3.28
CA HIS A 210 8.54 -2.97 3.90
C HIS A 210 7.30 -2.13 4.28
N PHE A 211 6.09 -2.70 4.20
CA PHE A 211 4.84 -2.07 4.67
C PHE A 211 4.73 -0.59 4.28
N LEU A 212 4.78 -0.31 2.97
CA LEU A 212 4.88 1.04 2.41
C LEU A 212 3.71 1.99 2.70
N CYS A 213 2.78 1.68 3.61
CA CYS A 213 1.77 2.64 4.02
C CYS A 213 2.33 3.53 5.14
N GLU A 214 2.48 4.80 4.81
CA GLU A 214 2.93 5.87 5.71
C GLU A 214 2.21 5.87 7.08
N PRO A 215 0.88 5.66 7.17
CA PRO A 215 0.19 5.64 8.46
C PRO A 215 0.71 4.57 9.44
N VAL A 216 1.06 3.37 8.96
CA VAL A 216 1.58 2.30 9.83
C VAL A 216 3.00 2.58 10.26
N ARG A 217 3.83 3.13 9.36
CA ARG A 217 5.19 3.55 9.69
C ARG A 217 5.18 4.64 10.77
N ASP A 218 4.31 5.63 10.64
CA ASP A 218 4.23 6.74 11.58
C ASP A 218 3.72 6.27 12.96
N TYR A 219 2.79 5.32 12.99
CA TYR A 219 2.39 4.63 14.22
C TYR A 219 3.55 3.86 14.87
N GLN A 220 4.28 3.04 14.10
CA GLN A 220 5.44 2.31 14.62
C GLN A 220 6.51 3.25 15.19
N ALA A 221 6.80 4.35 14.49
CA ALA A 221 7.75 5.36 14.94
C ALA A 221 7.29 6.04 16.24
N LYS A 222 6.01 6.45 16.30
CA LYS A 222 5.43 7.02 17.52
C LYS A 222 5.49 6.05 18.70
N SER A 223 5.15 4.77 18.49
CA SER A 223 5.24 3.74 19.52
C SER A 223 6.67 3.53 20.01
N ALA A 224 7.65 3.56 19.11
CA ALA A 224 9.06 3.48 19.48
C ALA A 224 9.53 4.71 20.29
N GLU A 225 9.14 5.91 19.88
CA GLU A 225 9.50 7.17 20.55
C GLU A 225 8.90 7.29 21.95
N THR A 226 7.64 6.86 22.10
CA THR A 226 6.90 6.95 23.37
C THR A 226 7.08 5.73 24.27
N ASN A 227 7.67 4.66 23.73
CA ASN A 227 7.74 3.33 24.36
C ASN A 227 6.34 2.86 24.84
N ALA A 228 5.31 3.14 24.07
CA ALA A 228 3.92 2.83 24.38
C ALA A 228 3.14 2.40 23.13
N ILE A 229 2.27 1.41 23.31
CA ILE A 229 1.38 0.89 22.25
C ILE A 229 -0.04 1.33 22.62
N SER A 230 -0.57 2.27 21.84
CA SER A 230 -1.93 2.79 21.94
C SER A 230 -2.90 1.92 21.14
N ASP A 231 -4.17 1.92 21.57
CA ASP A 231 -5.27 1.43 20.74
C ASP A 231 -5.41 2.34 19.51
N VAL A 232 -5.78 1.77 18.37
CA VAL A 232 -5.81 2.50 17.09
C VAL A 232 -7.16 2.41 16.43
N PHE A 233 -7.78 3.57 16.22
CA PHE A 233 -8.96 3.71 15.39
C PHE A 233 -8.54 3.89 13.94
N VAL A 234 -8.99 2.95 13.11
CA VAL A 234 -8.67 2.88 11.70
C VAL A 234 -9.87 3.34 10.90
N VAL A 235 -9.68 4.36 10.08
CA VAL A 235 -10.66 4.77 9.06
C VAL A 235 -10.25 4.15 7.74
N GLN A 236 -11.07 3.24 7.23
CA GLN A 236 -10.85 2.62 5.94
C GLN A 236 -11.53 3.44 4.84
N ARG A 237 -10.83 3.68 3.73
CA ARG A 237 -11.35 4.45 2.58
C ARG A 237 -11.36 3.64 1.29
N SER A 238 -12.28 3.96 0.39
CA SER A 238 -12.50 3.28 -0.91
C SER A 238 -11.36 3.43 -1.93
N ASN A 239 -10.24 4.02 -1.52
CA ASN A 239 -9.04 4.18 -2.33
C ASN A 239 -8.08 2.98 -2.17
N HIS A 240 -7.20 2.82 -3.15
CA HIS A 240 -5.90 2.19 -2.95
C HIS A 240 -4.80 3.25 -2.90
N GLN A 241 -3.58 2.86 -2.52
CA GLN A 241 -2.43 3.77 -2.33
C GLN A 241 -2.12 4.67 -3.55
N TRP A 242 -2.58 4.27 -4.74
CA TRP A 242 -2.23 4.89 -6.01
C TRP A 242 -3.35 5.74 -6.64
N ASN A 243 -4.57 5.73 -6.09
CA ASN A 243 -5.69 6.51 -6.62
C ASN A 243 -6.34 7.44 -5.59
N ARG A 244 -5.84 7.51 -4.34
CA ARG A 244 -6.32 8.41 -3.26
C ARG A 244 -6.66 9.83 -3.72
N PHE A 245 -5.84 10.41 -4.60
CA PHE A 245 -6.04 11.78 -5.12
C PHE A 245 -6.61 11.86 -6.55
N ALA A 246 -6.99 10.73 -7.15
CA ALA A 246 -7.49 10.69 -8.52
C ALA A 246 -8.87 11.35 -8.62
N SER A 247 -9.81 10.98 -7.74
CA SER A 247 -11.16 11.56 -7.66
C SER A 247 -11.68 11.52 -6.22
N GLU A 248 -12.59 12.42 -5.86
CA GLU A 248 -13.19 12.46 -4.53
C GLU A 248 -14.03 11.21 -4.23
N SER A 249 -14.73 10.66 -5.23
CA SER A 249 -15.52 9.44 -5.09
C SER A 249 -14.67 8.20 -4.82
N ALA A 250 -13.40 8.21 -5.23
CA ALA A 250 -12.46 7.13 -4.97
C ALA A 250 -11.90 7.17 -3.55
N ASN A 251 -12.37 8.07 -2.67
CA ASN A 251 -11.80 8.29 -1.34
C ASN A 251 -12.85 8.31 -0.21
N ALA A 252 -14.05 7.81 -0.47
CA ALA A 252 -15.12 7.77 0.53
C ALA A 252 -14.73 6.87 1.73
N LEU A 253 -15.21 7.19 2.92
CA LEU A 253 -15.15 6.31 4.08
C LEU A 253 -15.97 5.05 3.81
N VAL A 254 -15.39 3.87 4.10
CA VAL A 254 -15.97 2.54 3.83
C VAL A 254 -16.20 1.73 5.09
N ALA A 255 -15.36 1.90 6.10
CA ALA A 255 -15.51 1.21 7.36
C ALA A 255 -14.62 1.88 8.41
N CYS A 256 -14.94 1.63 9.67
CA CYS A 256 -14.08 1.98 10.79
C CYS A 256 -13.78 0.72 11.59
N TYR A 257 -12.54 0.58 12.04
CA TYR A 257 -12.10 -0.53 12.88
C TYR A 257 -11.43 0.01 14.13
N LEU A 258 -11.57 -0.70 15.25
CA LEU A 258 -10.67 -0.52 16.37
C LEU A 258 -9.68 -1.68 16.37
N VAL A 259 -8.40 -1.35 16.44
CA VAL A 259 -7.32 -2.29 16.70
C VAL A 259 -6.91 -2.12 18.16
N ASP A 260 -7.07 -3.17 18.96
CA ASP A 260 -6.66 -3.28 20.37
C ASP A 260 -5.80 -4.54 20.60
N ASP A 261 -5.47 -4.84 21.87
CA ASP A 261 -4.56 -5.92 22.25
C ASP A 261 -5.11 -7.31 21.91
N VAL A 262 -6.41 -7.40 21.69
CA VAL A 262 -7.13 -8.64 21.33
C VAL A 262 -7.11 -8.87 19.82
N GLY A 263 -6.95 -7.82 19.01
CA GLY A 263 -6.95 -7.89 17.54
C GLY A 263 -7.60 -6.67 16.93
N TYR A 264 -8.46 -6.87 15.93
CA TYR A 264 -9.27 -5.81 15.36
C TYR A 264 -10.74 -6.20 15.27
N HIS A 265 -11.62 -5.22 15.40
CA HIS A 265 -13.06 -5.39 15.21
C HIS A 265 -13.66 -4.18 14.50
N GLU A 266 -14.65 -4.45 13.65
CA GLU A 266 -15.38 -3.43 12.92
C GLU A 266 -16.32 -2.65 13.88
N VAL A 267 -16.38 -1.34 13.70
CA VAL A 267 -17.19 -0.43 14.50
C VAL A 267 -18.47 -0.11 13.73
N SER A 268 -19.58 -0.76 14.12
CA SER A 268 -20.85 -0.81 13.38
C SER A 268 -21.56 0.54 13.17
N ASN A 269 -21.13 1.62 13.81
CA ASN A 269 -21.91 2.87 13.90
C ASN A 269 -21.35 4.06 13.10
N ALA A 270 -20.12 4.01 12.57
CA ALA A 270 -19.53 5.19 11.92
C ALA A 270 -20.08 5.45 10.50
N HIS A 271 -20.80 4.49 9.92
CA HIS A 271 -21.17 4.49 8.51
C HIS A 271 -22.52 5.15 8.20
N GLU A 272 -23.46 5.15 9.14
CA GLU A 272 -24.83 5.67 8.92
C GLU A 272 -24.93 7.18 9.13
N THR A 273 -24.15 7.74 10.06
CA THR A 273 -24.24 9.17 10.44
C THR A 273 -23.58 10.10 9.41
N LEU A 274 -22.45 9.70 8.82
CA LEU A 274 -21.66 10.57 7.93
C LEU A 274 -22.12 10.57 6.46
N ILE A 275 -22.69 9.47 5.96
CA ILE A 275 -23.20 9.39 4.58
C ILE A 275 -24.53 10.14 4.43
N GLY A 276 -25.34 10.17 5.50
CA GLY A 276 -26.62 10.89 5.51
C GLY A 276 -26.50 12.39 5.30
N GLU A 277 -25.41 13.02 5.77
CA GLU A 277 -25.22 14.47 5.63
C GLU A 277 -24.59 14.89 4.30
N GLN A 278 -23.75 14.03 3.68
CA GLN A 278 -23.13 14.34 2.39
C GLN A 278 -24.10 14.25 1.20
N ASP A 279 -25.10 13.35 1.24
CA ASP A 279 -26.13 13.26 0.20
C ASP A 279 -27.18 14.38 0.32
N VAL A 280 -27.45 14.87 1.54
CA VAL A 280 -28.37 15.99 1.78
C VAL A 280 -27.75 17.33 1.37
N SER A 281 -26.48 17.60 1.71
CA SER A 281 -25.85 18.89 1.34
C SER A 281 -25.55 19.03 -0.16
N ARG A 282 -25.46 17.92 -0.90
CA ARG A 282 -25.31 17.94 -2.38
C ARG A 282 -26.62 18.13 -3.11
N ARG A 283 -27.76 17.73 -2.55
CA ARG A 283 -29.09 17.99 -3.14
C ARG A 283 -29.55 19.43 -2.96
N GLU A 284 -29.04 20.15 -1.97
CA GLU A 284 -29.41 21.55 -1.70
C GLU A 284 -28.53 22.59 -2.42
N LYS A 285 -27.50 22.14 -3.16
CA LYS A 285 -26.61 23.02 -3.96
C LYS A 285 -26.58 22.70 -5.46
N GLY A 286 -27.53 21.90 -5.94
CA GLY A 286 -27.76 21.62 -7.37
C GLY A 286 -28.80 22.54 -7.99
#